data_AF-A0A1W0A603-F1
#
_entry.id   AF-A0A1W0A603-F1
#
_cell.length_a   1.000
_cell.length_b   1.000
_cell.length_c   1.000
_cell.angle_alpha   90.00
_cell.angle_beta   90.00
_cell.angle_gamma   90.00
#
_symmetry.space_group_name_H-M   'P 1'
#
loop_
_entity.id
_entity.type
_entity.pdbx_description
1 polymer ?
#
loop_
_entity_poly.entity_id
_entity_poly.type
_entity_poly.pdbx_seq_one_letter_code
_entity_poly.pdbx_strand_id
1 'polypeptide(L)'
;MMSILRQVRGFASLVKKADPAIAAQLSMFPEFKESQDLIAASHFARAIPPLTRMLQVCESFSPPMATETAWMLGNVNASLGKTKEAISLFERDEIHGKEQSIRVALLAGNVALARSIYSNKGYIQAENEKLYNSLLNWLEGKSVDADITSNEEFIKAHEALLLLAFGGNIDSTTRKLTIESSTTEKILETWTSIAENTSDDSLRAHLHSNIGELHLLQERYEDAMEVLAFALKHQETKPELELPLARTLALLATGYHRLGKAVSAEGLFTSALDKYENKTLNSIDSASHAKVLMAYGDLLCQWEKREAVGTKNIQAGQAQLGSIIKLVILIIPKTMDWFTFQTNEFNAIIGTKYIESWATITSTPSNPNHYMGNCIYIDPSVLPPSDDELDKYEKLSCRIVYQLINARAPNAYTSKWVERLVSRGLTIDTTRAWLLQFDLKRLPFQLPPQPHPSVILTDVDTTLVVDDNASPYNADAWMRELRRRQLAIGDGYGCFMASIDAASNRPVGIVSLHVAHDNVAIVNWCGVHPEYRRQGHATNALLHALEYARDVCACTYVMLSAVEEGPIALYKSVGFDVVDEGDEIQVLGPEPEQL
;
A
#
# COMPACT_ATOMS: atom_id res chain seq x y z
N MET A 1 26.98 -29.44 -18.10
CA MET A 1 25.65 -28.82 -17.93
C MET A 1 25.82 -27.54 -17.12
N MET A 2 26.31 -26.51 -17.80
CA MET A 2 26.40 -25.14 -17.30
C MET A 2 25.08 -24.41 -17.60
N SER A 3 24.75 -23.38 -16.81
CA SER A 3 23.76 -22.33 -17.13
C SER A 3 22.27 -22.57 -16.79
N ILE A 4 21.91 -22.77 -15.51
CA ILE A 4 20.49 -22.61 -15.10
C ILE A 4 20.30 -21.44 -14.12
N LEU A 5 21.25 -21.18 -13.21
CA LEU A 5 21.12 -20.08 -12.24
C LEU A 5 21.35 -18.67 -12.80
N ARG A 6 21.75 -18.52 -14.08
CA ARG A 6 21.90 -17.19 -14.71
C ARG A 6 20.64 -16.68 -15.42
N GLN A 7 19.56 -17.45 -15.50
CA GLN A 7 18.45 -17.12 -16.40
C GLN A 7 17.06 -17.09 -15.79
N VAL A 8 16.82 -17.67 -14.61
CA VAL A 8 15.49 -17.55 -14.01
C VAL A 8 15.38 -16.21 -13.29
N ARG A 9 14.73 -15.25 -13.96
CA ARG A 9 14.49 -13.90 -13.45
C ARG A 9 13.49 -13.95 -12.30
N GLY A 10 13.95 -14.01 -11.06
CA GLY A 10 13.05 -13.81 -9.90
C GLY A 10 12.34 -12.44 -9.96
N PHE A 11 11.26 -12.26 -9.20
CA PHE A 11 10.58 -10.95 -9.05
C PHE A 11 11.52 -9.82 -8.62
N ALA A 12 12.64 -10.19 -7.97
CA ALA A 12 13.63 -9.26 -7.46
C ALA A 12 14.72 -8.84 -8.48
N SER A 13 14.76 -9.46 -9.67
CA SER A 13 15.66 -9.03 -10.76
C SER A 13 14.95 -8.11 -11.74
N LEU A 14 15.62 -7.06 -12.19
CA LEU A 14 15.18 -6.20 -13.29
C LEU A 14 14.78 -7.03 -14.52
N VAL A 15 13.54 -6.89 -14.99
CA VAL A 15 13.10 -7.48 -16.26
C VAL A 15 13.88 -6.88 -17.43
N LYS A 16 14.22 -5.59 -17.32
CA LYS A 16 14.98 -4.83 -18.29
C LYS A 16 16.17 -4.14 -17.64
N LYS A 17 17.37 -4.30 -18.21
CA LYS A 17 18.54 -3.52 -17.79
C LYS A 17 18.43 -2.10 -18.35
N ALA A 18 18.75 -1.09 -17.53
CA ALA A 18 18.86 0.27 -18.00
C ALA A 18 19.97 0.37 -19.06
N ASP A 19 19.67 0.98 -20.21
CA ASP A 19 20.67 1.28 -21.23
C ASP A 19 21.41 2.57 -20.85
N PRO A 20 22.72 2.52 -20.53
CA PRO A 20 23.47 3.70 -20.12
C PRO A 20 23.50 4.81 -21.19
N ALA A 21 23.43 4.46 -22.47
CA ALA A 21 23.42 5.43 -23.55
C ALA A 21 22.09 6.18 -23.62
N ILE A 22 20.96 5.48 -23.44
CA ILE A 22 19.63 6.09 -23.37
C ILE A 22 19.50 6.94 -22.09
N ALA A 23 20.00 6.44 -20.95
CA ALA A 23 19.99 7.19 -19.69
C ALA A 23 20.80 8.49 -19.79
N ALA A 24 21.95 8.47 -20.47
CA ALA A 24 22.73 9.67 -20.74
C ALA A 24 21.96 10.66 -21.62
N GLN A 25 21.24 10.18 -22.64
CA GLN A 25 20.42 11.04 -23.49
C GLN A 25 19.25 11.66 -22.72
N LEU A 26 18.57 10.89 -21.87
CA LEU A 26 17.49 11.38 -21.02
C LEU A 26 17.97 12.41 -20.00
N SER A 27 19.23 12.33 -19.54
CA SER A 27 19.80 13.31 -18.61
C SER A 27 19.90 14.74 -19.16
N MET A 28 19.72 14.92 -20.48
CA MET A 28 19.66 16.23 -21.12
C MET A 28 18.31 16.94 -20.89
N PHE A 29 17.27 16.21 -20.43
CA PHE A 29 15.96 16.77 -20.13
C PHE A 29 15.93 17.29 -18.68
N PRO A 30 15.50 18.54 -18.44
CA PRO A 30 15.34 19.06 -17.08
C PRO A 30 14.31 18.23 -16.28
N GLU A 31 13.27 17.73 -16.95
CA GLU A 31 12.25 16.87 -16.36
C GLU A 31 12.82 15.54 -15.85
N PHE A 32 13.91 15.03 -16.43
CA PHE A 32 14.51 13.77 -16.00
C PHE A 32 15.09 13.91 -14.60
N LYS A 33 15.87 14.97 -14.35
CA LYS A 33 16.45 15.23 -13.04
C LYS A 33 15.38 15.60 -12.02
N GLU A 34 14.42 16.45 -12.38
CA GLU A 34 13.27 16.79 -11.53
C GLU A 34 12.53 15.52 -11.09
N SER A 35 12.22 14.63 -12.03
CA SER A 35 11.54 13.37 -11.75
C SER A 35 12.38 12.45 -10.87
N GLN A 36 13.69 12.34 -11.13
CA GLN A 36 14.60 11.55 -10.30
C GLN A 36 14.66 12.06 -8.87
N ASP A 37 14.73 13.37 -8.66
CA ASP A 37 14.77 13.99 -7.32
C ASP A 37 13.44 13.77 -6.58
N LEU A 38 12.30 13.90 -7.29
CA LEU A 38 10.97 13.65 -6.73
C LEU A 38 10.76 12.17 -6.37
N ILE A 39 11.14 11.25 -7.25
CA ILE A 39 11.19 9.81 -6.97
C ILE A 39 12.16 9.55 -5.82
N ALA A 40 13.27 10.29 -5.76
CA ALA A 40 14.27 10.11 -4.73
C ALA A 40 13.74 10.40 -3.32
N ALA A 41 12.87 11.39 -3.22
CA ALA A 41 12.17 11.82 -2.02
C ALA A 41 10.82 11.09 -1.77
N SER A 42 10.53 10.01 -2.52
CA SER A 42 9.26 9.27 -2.43
C SER A 42 8.00 10.09 -2.76
N HIS A 43 8.15 11.20 -3.49
CA HIS A 43 7.04 12.03 -3.97
C HIS A 43 6.53 11.52 -5.33
N PHE A 44 6.13 10.26 -5.39
CA PHE A 44 5.77 9.57 -6.64
C PHE A 44 4.64 10.28 -7.42
N ALA A 45 3.60 10.76 -6.73
CA ALA A 45 2.52 11.51 -7.38
C ALA A 45 3.01 12.80 -8.06
N ARG A 46 4.00 13.47 -7.47
CA ARG A 46 4.59 14.69 -8.03
C ARG A 46 5.55 14.40 -9.18
N ALA A 47 6.09 13.18 -9.27
CA ALA A 47 6.94 12.76 -10.38
C ALA A 47 6.15 12.45 -11.66
N ILE A 48 4.83 12.23 -11.58
CA ILE A 48 3.99 11.95 -12.77
C ILE A 48 4.03 13.11 -13.78
N PRO A 49 3.69 14.37 -13.44
CA PRO A 49 3.65 15.45 -14.43
C PRO A 49 4.95 15.67 -15.22
N PRO A 50 6.15 15.75 -14.60
CA PRO A 50 7.39 15.92 -15.36
C PRO A 50 7.71 14.70 -16.25
N LEU A 51 7.49 13.47 -15.77
CA LEU A 51 7.66 12.27 -16.60
C LEU A 51 6.68 12.20 -17.78
N THR A 52 5.43 12.60 -17.57
CA THR A 52 4.42 12.65 -18.65
C THR A 52 4.81 13.67 -19.73
N ARG A 53 5.30 14.86 -19.34
CA ARG A 53 5.82 15.84 -20.31
C ARG A 53 7.01 15.27 -21.06
N MET A 54 8.00 14.71 -20.36
CA MET A 54 9.18 14.11 -20.98
C MET A 54 8.81 12.99 -21.95
N LEU A 55 7.82 12.15 -21.60
CA LEU A 55 7.33 11.09 -22.46
C LEU A 55 6.75 11.64 -23.76
N GLN A 56 5.89 12.66 -23.68
CA GLN A 56 5.30 13.32 -24.85
C GLN A 56 6.36 13.89 -25.79
N VAL A 57 7.42 14.50 -25.24
CA VAL A 57 8.52 14.97 -26.09
C VAL A 57 9.24 13.78 -26.71
N CYS A 58 9.63 12.76 -25.92
CA CYS A 58 10.37 11.60 -26.41
C CYS A 58 9.63 10.84 -27.53
N GLU A 59 8.30 10.74 -27.45
CA GLU A 59 7.45 10.14 -28.48
C GLU A 59 7.62 10.80 -29.85
N SER A 60 7.90 12.11 -29.88
CA SER A 60 8.01 12.87 -31.12
C SER A 60 9.36 12.73 -31.83
N PHE A 61 10.41 12.25 -31.16
CA PHE A 61 11.76 12.25 -31.74
C PHE A 61 12.63 11.01 -31.48
N SER A 62 12.32 10.16 -30.48
CA SER A 62 13.14 8.97 -30.17
C SER A 62 12.31 7.84 -29.54
N PRO A 63 11.93 6.82 -30.33
CA PRO A 63 11.21 5.65 -29.80
C PRO A 63 11.92 4.95 -28.62
N PRO A 64 13.26 4.72 -28.63
CA PRO A 64 13.93 4.11 -27.49
C PRO A 64 13.85 4.92 -26.20
N MET A 65 13.97 6.27 -26.29
CA MET A 65 13.83 7.16 -25.14
C MET A 65 12.38 7.24 -24.65
N ALA A 66 11.41 7.16 -25.57
CA ALA A 66 9.99 7.09 -25.23
C ALA A 66 9.67 5.81 -24.47
N THR A 67 10.18 4.65 -24.91
CA THR A 67 10.05 3.39 -24.19
C THR A 67 10.69 3.49 -22.80
N GLU A 68 11.91 4.01 -22.67
CA GLU A 68 12.57 4.14 -21.37
C GLU A 68 11.85 5.11 -20.42
N THR A 69 11.35 6.22 -20.93
CA THR A 69 10.55 7.17 -20.15
C THR A 69 9.21 6.56 -19.73
N ALA A 70 8.57 5.79 -20.61
CA ALA A 70 7.35 5.05 -20.29
C ALA A 70 7.62 4.01 -19.19
N TRP A 71 8.76 3.33 -19.21
CA TRP A 71 9.18 2.43 -18.12
C TRP A 71 9.31 3.16 -16.77
N MET A 72 9.95 4.33 -16.75
CA MET A 72 10.06 5.13 -15.53
C MET A 72 8.69 5.56 -15.00
N LEU A 73 7.82 6.05 -15.89
CA LEU A 73 6.46 6.45 -15.54
C LEU A 73 5.61 5.24 -15.10
N GLY A 74 5.81 4.07 -15.71
CA GLY A 74 5.15 2.82 -15.36
C GLY A 74 5.54 2.37 -13.95
N ASN A 75 6.82 2.46 -13.60
CA ASN A 75 7.31 2.17 -12.24
C ASN A 75 6.71 3.15 -11.21
N VAL A 76 6.60 4.43 -11.53
CA VAL A 76 5.95 5.44 -10.66
C VAL A 76 4.47 5.12 -10.46
N ASN A 77 3.74 4.78 -11.54
CA ASN A 77 2.32 4.40 -11.43
C ASN A 77 2.14 3.10 -10.64
N ALA A 78 3.00 2.10 -10.86
CA ALA A 78 2.98 0.85 -10.09
C ALA A 78 3.21 1.11 -8.60
N SER A 79 4.14 2.01 -8.27
CA SER A 79 4.44 2.41 -6.88
C SER A 79 3.27 3.13 -6.19
N LEU A 80 2.39 3.75 -6.96
CA LEU A 80 1.15 4.39 -6.48
C LEU A 80 -0.05 3.43 -6.45
N GLY A 81 0.14 2.15 -6.80
CA GLY A 81 -0.95 1.18 -6.91
C GLY A 81 -1.83 1.36 -8.17
N LYS A 82 -1.41 2.20 -9.12
CA LYS A 82 -2.09 2.43 -10.41
C LYS A 82 -1.71 1.34 -11.42
N THR A 83 -2.19 0.12 -11.15
CA THR A 83 -1.77 -1.11 -11.83
C THR A 83 -2.06 -1.08 -13.33
N LYS A 84 -3.24 -0.58 -13.74
CA LYS A 84 -3.65 -0.55 -15.16
C LYS A 84 -2.81 0.45 -15.97
N GLU A 85 -2.56 1.62 -15.40
CA GLU A 85 -1.74 2.67 -15.99
C GLU A 85 -0.29 2.21 -16.11
N ALA A 86 0.23 1.53 -15.09
CA ALA A 86 1.55 0.93 -15.14
C ALA A 86 1.67 -0.10 -16.26
N ILE A 87 0.71 -1.02 -16.37
CA ILE A 87 0.68 -2.05 -17.42
C ILE A 87 0.67 -1.43 -18.82
N SER A 88 -0.18 -0.43 -19.07
CA SER A 88 -0.26 0.20 -20.40
C SER A 88 1.04 0.90 -20.81
N LEU A 89 1.80 1.40 -19.83
CA LEU A 89 3.12 2.00 -20.06
C LEU A 89 4.19 0.93 -20.32
N PHE A 90 4.16 -0.20 -19.60
CA PHE A 90 5.11 -1.30 -19.83
C PHE A 90 4.87 -2.01 -21.16
N GLU A 91 3.62 -2.17 -21.59
CA GLU A 91 3.25 -2.82 -22.86
C GLU A 91 3.79 -2.11 -24.11
N ARG A 92 4.32 -0.89 -23.96
CA ARG A 92 5.06 -0.18 -25.02
C ARG A 92 6.43 -0.78 -25.32
N ASP A 93 6.92 -1.67 -24.46
CA ASP A 93 8.13 -2.47 -24.69
C ASP A 93 7.74 -3.86 -25.16
N GLU A 94 7.93 -4.14 -26.45
CA GLU A 94 7.56 -5.41 -27.07
C GLU A 94 8.34 -6.62 -26.52
N ILE A 95 9.50 -6.38 -25.90
CA ILE A 95 10.42 -7.44 -25.45
C ILE A 95 10.22 -7.73 -23.97
N HIS A 96 10.12 -6.69 -23.15
CA HIS A 96 10.14 -6.82 -21.68
C HIS A 96 8.79 -6.45 -21.04
N GLY A 97 7.92 -5.77 -21.78
CA GLY A 97 6.68 -5.21 -21.26
C GLY A 97 5.72 -6.26 -20.72
N LYS A 98 5.48 -7.33 -21.48
CA LYS A 98 4.54 -8.40 -21.09
C LYS A 98 4.96 -9.07 -19.78
N GLU A 99 6.23 -9.41 -19.63
CA GLU A 99 6.76 -10.00 -18.39
C GLU A 99 6.58 -9.04 -17.19
N GLN A 100 6.91 -7.76 -17.37
CA GLN A 100 6.75 -6.76 -16.32
C GLN A 100 5.28 -6.51 -15.96
N SER A 101 4.38 -6.51 -16.94
CA SER A 101 2.94 -6.37 -16.72
C SER A 101 2.36 -7.54 -15.92
N ILE A 102 2.80 -8.78 -16.19
CA ILE A 102 2.44 -9.96 -15.37
C ILE A 102 2.93 -9.78 -13.93
N ARG A 103 4.18 -9.33 -13.74
CA ARG A 103 4.73 -9.10 -12.40
C ARG A 103 3.93 -8.04 -11.64
N VAL A 104 3.61 -6.92 -12.28
CA VAL A 104 2.86 -5.82 -11.67
C VAL A 104 1.44 -6.24 -11.33
N ALA A 105 0.79 -7.02 -12.19
CA ALA A 105 -0.54 -7.59 -11.91
C ALA A 105 -0.50 -8.57 -10.72
N LEU A 106 0.51 -9.45 -10.69
CA LEU A 106 0.72 -10.36 -9.57
C LEU A 106 1.00 -9.61 -8.27
N LEU A 107 1.91 -8.64 -8.27
CA LEU A 107 2.24 -7.81 -7.11
C LEU A 107 1.04 -6.99 -6.60
N ALA A 108 0.09 -6.64 -7.48
CA ALA A 108 -1.17 -6.02 -7.10
C ALA A 108 -2.21 -7.03 -6.56
N GLY A 109 -1.86 -8.31 -6.42
CA GLY A 109 -2.75 -9.39 -5.99
C GLY A 109 -3.77 -9.83 -7.04
N ASN A 110 -3.66 -9.35 -8.28
CA ASN A 110 -4.65 -9.62 -9.34
C ASN A 110 -4.21 -10.77 -10.25
N VAL A 111 -4.40 -11.99 -9.75
CA VAL A 111 -4.06 -13.24 -10.44
C VAL A 111 -4.80 -13.38 -11.78
N ALA A 112 -6.09 -13.03 -11.82
CA ALA A 112 -6.91 -13.09 -13.02
C ALA A 112 -6.40 -12.16 -14.13
N LEU A 113 -5.98 -10.93 -13.76
CA LEU A 113 -5.37 -10.00 -14.70
C LEU A 113 -4.02 -10.52 -15.20
N ALA A 114 -3.18 -11.05 -14.30
CA ALA A 114 -1.91 -11.64 -14.67
C ALA A 114 -2.07 -12.81 -15.64
N ARG A 115 -3.10 -13.65 -15.45
CA ARG A 115 -3.49 -14.71 -16.38
C ARG A 115 -3.90 -14.18 -17.74
N SER A 116 -4.77 -13.17 -17.76
CA SER A 116 -5.22 -12.54 -19.00
C SER A 116 -4.03 -12.02 -19.81
N ILE A 117 -3.11 -11.31 -19.15
CA ILE A 117 -1.89 -10.77 -19.79
C ILE A 117 -1.02 -11.93 -20.29
N TYR A 118 -0.82 -12.96 -19.47
CA TYR A 118 -0.04 -14.15 -19.86
C TYR A 118 -0.59 -14.81 -21.13
N SER A 119 -1.91 -14.97 -21.23
CA SER A 119 -2.61 -15.58 -22.37
C SER A 119 -2.65 -14.72 -23.63
N ASN A 120 -2.44 -13.40 -23.52
CA ASN A 120 -2.42 -12.50 -24.69
C ASN A 120 -1.17 -12.72 -25.56
N LYS A 121 -1.25 -12.37 -26.86
CA LYS A 121 -0.08 -12.40 -27.76
C LYS A 121 0.99 -11.44 -27.26
N GLY A 122 2.25 -11.89 -27.25
CA GLY A 122 3.40 -11.07 -26.87
C GLY A 122 4.56 -11.96 -26.43
N TYR A 123 5.75 -11.37 -26.28
CA TYR A 123 6.97 -12.11 -25.98
C TYR A 123 7.16 -12.33 -24.47
N ILE A 124 7.44 -13.56 -24.08
CA ILE A 124 8.03 -13.94 -22.80
C ILE A 124 9.18 -14.88 -23.14
N GLN A 125 10.31 -14.77 -22.44
CA GLN A 125 11.39 -15.75 -22.60
C GLN A 125 10.88 -17.15 -22.27
N ALA A 126 11.20 -18.15 -23.10
CA ALA A 126 10.67 -19.51 -22.99
C ALA A 126 10.92 -20.17 -21.61
N GLU A 127 12.02 -19.79 -20.94
CA GLU A 127 12.35 -20.21 -19.57
C GLU A 127 11.42 -19.60 -18.51
N ASN A 128 10.99 -18.35 -18.70
CA ASN A 128 10.04 -17.66 -17.82
C ASN A 128 8.59 -18.05 -18.12
N GLU A 129 8.28 -18.45 -19.35
CA GLU A 129 6.94 -18.86 -19.76
C GLU A 129 6.45 -20.06 -18.93
N LYS A 130 7.29 -21.08 -18.77
CA LYS A 130 7.00 -22.23 -17.91
C LYS A 130 6.83 -21.84 -16.44
N LEU A 131 7.65 -20.92 -15.94
CA LEU A 131 7.58 -20.42 -14.56
C LEU A 131 6.24 -19.71 -14.31
N TYR A 132 5.88 -18.73 -15.13
CA TYR A 132 4.65 -17.95 -14.95
C TYR A 132 3.39 -18.79 -15.15
N ASN A 133 3.39 -19.74 -16.10
CA ASN A 133 2.24 -20.62 -16.29
C ASN A 133 1.95 -21.45 -15.04
N SER A 134 2.99 -22.08 -14.47
CA SER A 134 2.86 -22.89 -13.27
C SER A 134 2.48 -22.06 -12.05
N LEU A 135 3.12 -20.89 -11.86
CA LEU A 135 2.80 -19.96 -10.79
C LEU A 135 1.33 -19.52 -10.84
N LEU A 136 0.84 -19.13 -12.02
CA LEU A 136 -0.54 -18.73 -12.20
C LEU A 136 -1.51 -19.91 -12.00
N ASN A 137 -1.17 -21.12 -12.44
CA ASN A 137 -2.02 -22.31 -12.26
C ASN A 137 -2.22 -22.59 -10.77
N TRP A 138 -1.15 -22.51 -10.00
CA TRP A 138 -1.19 -22.69 -8.57
C TRP A 138 -1.98 -21.58 -7.86
N LEU A 139 -1.74 -20.31 -8.20
CA LEU A 139 -2.49 -19.17 -7.64
C LEU A 139 -4.01 -19.24 -7.94
N GLU A 140 -4.39 -19.96 -9.00
CA GLU A 140 -5.79 -20.26 -9.35
C GLU A 140 -6.32 -21.57 -8.74
N GLY A 141 -5.53 -22.25 -7.90
CA GLY A 141 -5.90 -23.51 -7.24
C GLY A 141 -5.88 -24.74 -8.16
N LYS A 142 -5.23 -24.67 -9.32
CA LYS A 142 -5.08 -25.79 -10.27
C LYS A 142 -3.85 -26.63 -9.94
N SER A 143 -3.91 -27.92 -10.26
CA SER A 143 -2.76 -28.82 -10.13
C SER A 143 -1.60 -28.37 -11.02
N VAL A 144 -0.40 -28.30 -10.46
CA VAL A 144 0.84 -28.05 -11.20
C VAL A 144 1.25 -29.35 -11.91
N ASP A 145 1.65 -29.26 -13.18
CA ASP A 145 1.97 -30.42 -14.02
C ASP A 145 3.24 -31.14 -13.51
N ALA A 146 3.21 -32.48 -13.49
CA ALA A 146 4.19 -33.31 -12.77
C ALA A 146 5.55 -33.49 -13.48
N ASP A 147 5.71 -32.94 -14.69
CA ASP A 147 6.83 -33.25 -15.59
C ASP A 147 8.04 -32.30 -15.43
N ILE A 148 8.25 -31.73 -14.24
CA ILE A 148 9.26 -30.68 -14.03
C ILE A 148 10.15 -30.92 -12.80
N THR A 149 11.04 -31.89 -12.92
CA THR A 149 11.98 -32.37 -11.89
C THR A 149 13.06 -31.38 -11.42
N SER A 150 13.15 -30.17 -11.98
CA SER A 150 13.98 -29.08 -11.47
C SER A 150 13.24 -27.76 -11.23
N ASN A 151 12.00 -27.62 -11.73
CA ASN A 151 11.27 -26.35 -11.59
C ASN A 151 10.22 -26.41 -10.49
N GLU A 152 9.72 -27.57 -10.05
CA GLU A 152 8.71 -27.60 -8.98
C GLU A 152 9.25 -27.04 -7.65
N GLU A 153 10.47 -27.45 -7.26
CA GLU A 153 11.18 -26.91 -6.09
C GLU A 153 11.45 -25.42 -6.21
N PHE A 154 11.84 -24.99 -7.41
CA PHE A 154 12.12 -23.59 -7.71
C PHE A 154 10.85 -22.73 -7.71
N ILE A 155 9.73 -23.27 -8.23
CA ILE A 155 8.40 -22.68 -8.24
C ILE A 155 7.90 -22.55 -6.81
N LYS A 156 7.93 -23.61 -5.98
CA LYS A 156 7.52 -23.55 -4.57
C LYS A 156 8.39 -22.60 -3.75
N ALA A 157 9.69 -22.53 -4.03
CA ALA A 157 10.58 -21.56 -3.42
C ALA A 157 10.18 -20.11 -3.79
N HIS A 158 9.77 -19.88 -5.04
CA HIS A 158 9.26 -18.60 -5.51
C HIS A 158 7.85 -18.27 -4.99
N GLU A 159 6.97 -19.27 -4.85
CA GLU A 159 5.65 -19.14 -4.22
C GLU A 159 5.79 -18.66 -2.78
N ALA A 160 6.71 -19.27 -2.02
CA ALA A 160 7.01 -18.86 -0.65
C ALA A 160 7.63 -17.45 -0.57
N LEU A 161 8.47 -17.05 -1.54
CA LEU A 161 8.96 -15.66 -1.65
C LEU A 161 7.83 -14.68 -1.97
N LEU A 162 6.85 -15.08 -2.78
CA LEU A 162 5.70 -14.24 -3.10
C LEU A 162 4.74 -14.12 -1.90
N LEU A 163 4.46 -15.21 -1.19
CA LEU A 163 3.72 -15.18 0.08
C LEU A 163 4.41 -14.28 1.11
N LEU A 164 5.75 -14.30 1.17
CA LEU A 164 6.52 -13.38 2.00
C LEU A 164 6.29 -11.92 1.59
N ALA A 165 6.27 -11.65 0.29
CA ALA A 165 6.06 -10.31 -0.26
C ALA A 165 4.61 -9.82 -0.08
N PHE A 166 3.62 -10.71 -0.12
CA PHE A 166 2.20 -10.39 0.10
C PHE A 166 1.82 -10.28 1.58
N GLY A 167 2.39 -11.13 2.44
CA GLY A 167 2.09 -11.18 3.87
C GLY A 167 3.02 -10.32 4.73
N GLY A 168 4.02 -9.69 4.12
CA GLY A 168 4.96 -8.80 4.78
C GLY A 168 4.46 -7.36 4.80
N ASN A 169 4.30 -6.80 5.98
CA ASN A 169 4.07 -5.38 6.20
C ASN A 169 5.39 -4.74 6.66
N ILE A 170 5.74 -3.57 6.13
CA ILE A 170 6.91 -2.83 6.62
C ILE A 170 6.39 -1.69 7.46
N ASP A 171 6.66 -1.73 8.77
CA ASP A 171 6.32 -0.61 9.62
C ASP A 171 7.05 0.64 9.12
N SER A 172 6.28 1.67 8.76
CA SER A 172 6.80 2.87 8.08
C SER A 172 7.80 3.66 8.93
N THR A 173 7.83 3.44 10.26
CA THR A 173 8.65 4.19 11.21
C THR A 173 9.92 3.47 11.59
N THR A 174 9.82 2.20 11.96
CA THR A 174 10.93 1.34 12.35
C THR A 174 11.59 0.67 11.14
N ARG A 175 10.90 0.68 9.99
CA ARG A 175 11.26 -0.10 8.79
C ARG A 175 11.40 -1.60 9.08
N LYS A 176 10.82 -2.07 10.19
CA LYS A 176 10.79 -3.49 10.55
C LYS A 176 9.78 -4.18 9.65
N LEU A 177 10.23 -5.24 8.97
CA LEU A 177 9.35 -6.15 8.26
C LEU A 177 8.61 -7.00 9.30
N THR A 178 7.31 -6.80 9.43
CA THR A 178 6.40 -7.65 10.18
C THR A 178 5.69 -8.59 9.23
N ILE A 179 5.67 -9.87 9.54
CA ILE A 179 5.04 -10.89 8.71
C ILE A 179 4.09 -11.65 9.62
N GLU A 180 2.89 -11.93 9.14
CA GLU A 180 1.94 -12.74 9.91
C GLU A 180 2.59 -14.08 10.28
N SER A 181 2.48 -14.49 11.55
CA SER A 181 3.12 -15.70 12.06
C SER A 181 2.69 -16.93 11.26
N SER A 182 1.40 -17.04 10.92
CA SER A 182 0.85 -18.16 10.14
C SER A 182 1.43 -18.25 8.72
N THR A 183 1.69 -17.08 8.09
CA THR A 183 2.32 -16.99 6.77
C THR A 183 3.79 -17.33 6.85
N THR A 184 4.49 -16.85 7.87
CA THR A 184 5.91 -17.16 8.08
C THR A 184 6.14 -18.64 8.34
N GLU A 185 5.27 -19.28 9.13
CA GLU A 185 5.33 -20.72 9.40
C GLU A 185 5.16 -21.56 8.12
N LYS A 186 4.19 -21.23 7.28
CA LYS A 186 3.99 -21.89 5.97
C LYS A 186 5.20 -21.74 5.05
N ILE A 187 5.81 -20.56 5.04
CA ILE A 187 7.02 -20.28 4.23
C ILE A 187 8.19 -21.11 4.75
N LEU A 188 8.41 -21.12 6.07
CA LEU A 188 9.47 -21.91 6.70
C LEU A 188 9.27 -23.42 6.44
N GLU A 189 8.05 -23.93 6.60
CA GLU A 189 7.71 -25.33 6.30
C GLU A 189 8.03 -25.67 4.83
N THR A 190 7.60 -24.80 3.91
CA THR A 190 7.81 -25.00 2.47
C THR A 190 9.29 -24.99 2.10
N TRP A 191 10.05 -23.97 2.51
CA TRP A 191 11.48 -23.89 2.20
C TRP A 191 12.29 -24.98 2.87
N THR A 192 11.96 -25.36 4.11
CA THR A 192 12.65 -26.45 4.82
C THR A 192 12.44 -27.77 4.09
N SER A 193 11.18 -28.08 3.74
CA SER A 193 10.84 -29.28 2.96
C SER A 193 11.59 -29.33 1.63
N ILE A 194 11.67 -28.21 0.89
CA ILE A 194 12.43 -28.17 -0.36
C ILE A 194 13.93 -28.38 -0.10
N ALA A 195 14.48 -27.72 0.91
CA ALA A 195 15.91 -27.80 1.21
C ALA A 195 16.36 -29.22 1.60
N GLU A 196 15.51 -29.96 2.33
CA GLU A 196 15.77 -31.36 2.69
C GLU A 196 15.70 -32.31 1.49
N ASN A 197 14.79 -32.05 0.54
CA ASN A 197 14.49 -32.97 -0.55
C ASN A 197 15.25 -32.67 -1.86
N THR A 198 15.68 -31.43 -2.08
CA THR A 198 16.38 -31.06 -3.32
C THR A 198 17.74 -31.73 -3.44
N SER A 199 18.15 -32.10 -4.66
CA SER A 199 19.51 -32.60 -4.93
C SER A 199 20.48 -31.49 -5.37
N ASP A 200 19.99 -30.27 -5.57
CA ASP A 200 20.81 -29.10 -5.94
C ASP A 200 21.32 -28.40 -4.69
N ASP A 201 22.59 -28.64 -4.34
CA ASP A 201 23.23 -28.00 -3.18
C ASP A 201 23.28 -26.47 -3.27
N SER A 202 23.24 -25.89 -4.48
CA SER A 202 23.25 -24.44 -4.67
C SER A 202 21.88 -23.84 -4.31
N LEU A 203 20.79 -24.48 -4.76
CA LEU A 203 19.42 -24.13 -4.34
C LEU A 203 19.25 -24.34 -2.84
N ARG A 204 19.72 -25.49 -2.33
CA ARG A 204 19.70 -25.80 -0.89
C ARG A 204 20.40 -24.73 -0.07
N ALA A 205 21.61 -24.32 -0.46
CA ALA A 205 22.34 -23.26 0.22
C ALA A 205 21.59 -21.92 0.19
N HIS A 206 20.96 -21.58 -0.94
CA HIS A 206 20.15 -20.36 -1.06
C HIS A 206 18.92 -20.38 -0.14
N LEU A 207 18.22 -21.51 -0.07
CA LEU A 207 17.08 -21.69 0.83
C LEU A 207 17.48 -21.58 2.29
N HIS A 208 18.61 -22.18 2.69
CA HIS A 208 19.16 -22.04 4.04
C HIS A 208 19.49 -20.57 4.37
N SER A 209 20.03 -19.79 3.43
CA SER A 209 20.21 -18.34 3.63
C SER A 209 18.88 -17.60 3.86
N ASN A 210 17.83 -17.95 3.11
CA ASN A 210 16.51 -17.32 3.24
C ASN A 210 15.80 -17.70 4.56
N ILE A 211 15.85 -18.98 4.94
CA ILE A 211 15.32 -19.48 6.21
C ILE A 211 16.06 -18.81 7.38
N GLY A 212 17.39 -18.70 7.31
CA GLY A 212 18.19 -18.01 8.31
C GLY A 212 17.80 -16.53 8.47
N GLU A 213 17.59 -15.81 7.37
CA GLU A 213 17.12 -14.42 7.42
C GLU A 213 15.73 -14.30 8.07
N LEU A 214 14.81 -15.23 7.79
CA LEU A 214 13.51 -15.29 8.46
C LEU A 214 13.63 -15.52 9.97
N HIS A 215 14.47 -16.46 10.39
CA HIS A 215 14.72 -16.68 11.81
C HIS A 215 15.30 -15.45 12.51
N LEU A 216 16.21 -14.71 11.86
CA LEU A 216 16.72 -13.43 12.39
C LEU A 216 15.61 -12.39 12.57
N LEU A 217 14.67 -12.30 11.62
CA LEU A 217 13.51 -11.40 11.70
C LEU A 217 12.54 -11.78 12.83
N GLN A 218 12.42 -13.08 13.12
CA GLN A 218 11.65 -13.62 14.23
C GLN A 218 12.42 -13.60 15.57
N GLU A 219 13.62 -13.00 15.60
CA GLU A 219 14.48 -12.94 16.79
C GLU A 219 14.91 -14.33 17.32
N ARG A 220 14.85 -15.36 16.46
CA ARG A 220 15.33 -16.72 16.69
C ARG A 220 16.78 -16.87 16.25
N TYR A 221 17.69 -16.23 16.97
CA TYR A 221 19.08 -16.04 16.50
C TYR A 221 19.86 -17.35 16.42
N GLU A 222 19.71 -18.25 17.38
CA GLU A 222 20.39 -19.55 17.41
C GLU A 222 19.98 -20.43 16.22
N ASP A 223 18.67 -20.54 15.97
CA ASP A 223 18.12 -21.30 14.84
C ASP A 223 18.61 -20.74 13.50
N ALA A 224 18.71 -19.40 13.39
CA ALA A 224 19.29 -18.77 12.22
C ALA A 224 20.76 -19.20 12.00
N MET A 225 21.57 -19.25 13.07
CA MET A 225 22.99 -19.61 12.95
C MET A 225 23.17 -21.07 12.50
N GLU A 226 22.35 -21.97 13.03
CA GLU A 226 22.40 -23.39 12.67
C GLU A 226 22.12 -23.60 11.17
N VAL A 227 21.02 -23.00 10.67
CA VAL A 227 20.64 -23.14 9.26
C VAL A 227 21.65 -22.44 8.34
N LEU A 228 22.18 -21.27 8.72
CA LEU A 228 23.15 -20.54 7.90
C LEU A 228 24.50 -21.26 7.77
N ALA A 229 24.85 -22.15 8.71
CA ALA A 229 26.10 -22.90 8.67
C ALA A 229 26.21 -23.80 7.42
N PHE A 230 25.08 -24.36 6.95
CA PHE A 230 25.06 -25.14 5.72
C PHE A 230 25.40 -24.27 4.50
N ALA A 231 24.73 -23.11 4.39
CA ALA A 231 24.95 -22.17 3.29
C ALA A 231 26.41 -21.69 3.24
N LEU A 232 26.97 -21.35 4.40
CA LEU A 232 28.37 -20.93 4.54
C LEU A 232 29.32 -21.99 4.00
N LYS A 233 29.23 -23.23 4.52
CA LYS A 233 30.12 -24.33 4.14
C LYS A 233 30.08 -24.62 2.64
N HIS A 234 28.90 -24.56 2.03
CA HIS A 234 28.77 -24.77 0.60
C HIS A 234 29.42 -23.64 -0.21
N GLN A 235 29.09 -22.39 0.14
CA GLN A 235 29.49 -21.20 -0.61
C GLN A 235 30.99 -20.89 -0.49
N GLU A 236 31.63 -21.19 0.65
CA GLU A 236 33.08 -21.01 0.83
C GLU A 236 33.94 -21.85 -0.12
N THR A 237 33.44 -23.01 -0.52
CA THR A 237 34.17 -23.92 -1.42
C THR A 237 34.05 -23.56 -2.90
N LYS A 238 33.25 -22.54 -3.24
CA LYS A 238 32.86 -22.20 -4.61
C LYS A 238 33.13 -20.72 -4.91
N PRO A 239 34.25 -20.39 -5.59
CA PRO A 239 34.61 -19.01 -5.92
C PRO A 239 33.53 -18.24 -6.69
N GLU A 240 32.72 -18.92 -7.50
CA GLU A 240 31.62 -18.34 -8.27
C GLU A 240 30.42 -17.89 -7.41
N LEU A 241 30.34 -18.32 -6.15
CA LEU A 241 29.28 -17.96 -5.20
C LEU A 241 29.70 -16.85 -4.22
N GLU A 242 30.64 -15.99 -4.62
CA GLU A 242 31.20 -14.93 -3.77
C GLU A 242 30.15 -13.94 -3.23
N LEU A 243 29.16 -13.54 -4.03
CA LEU A 243 28.07 -12.63 -3.60
C LEU A 243 27.04 -13.32 -2.69
N PRO A 244 26.57 -14.55 -3.00
CA PRO A 244 25.82 -15.36 -2.03
C PRO A 244 26.56 -15.56 -0.70
N LEU A 245 27.87 -15.83 -0.75
CA LEU A 245 28.71 -15.94 0.45
C LEU A 245 28.72 -14.64 1.25
N ALA A 246 28.88 -13.50 0.59
CA ALA A 246 28.83 -12.18 1.23
C ALA A 246 27.52 -11.96 2.01
N ARG A 247 26.38 -12.33 1.41
CA ARG A 247 25.07 -12.27 2.06
C ARG A 247 25.03 -13.17 3.29
N THR A 248 25.45 -14.44 3.17
CA THR A 248 25.46 -15.39 4.30
C THR A 248 26.35 -14.92 5.45
N LEU A 249 27.55 -14.39 5.15
CA LEU A 249 28.44 -13.81 6.15
C LEU A 249 27.79 -12.64 6.89
N ALA A 250 27.08 -11.77 6.18
CA ALA A 250 26.38 -10.64 6.81
C ALA A 250 25.18 -11.06 7.67
N LEU A 251 24.44 -12.11 7.27
CA LEU A 251 23.36 -12.68 8.09
C LEU A 251 23.93 -13.30 9.38
N LEU A 252 25.02 -14.07 9.27
CA LEU A 252 25.74 -14.59 10.43
C LEU A 252 26.26 -13.46 11.34
N ALA A 253 26.86 -12.42 10.75
CA ALA A 253 27.33 -11.24 11.48
C ALA A 253 26.20 -10.57 12.27
N THR A 254 25.03 -10.44 11.64
CA THR A 254 23.83 -9.88 12.27
C THR A 254 23.37 -10.72 13.45
N GLY A 255 23.30 -12.05 13.30
CA GLY A 255 22.98 -12.96 14.41
C GLY A 255 23.99 -12.87 15.55
N TYR A 256 25.29 -12.89 15.24
CA TYR A 256 26.35 -12.71 16.23
C TYR A 256 26.25 -11.37 16.96
N HIS A 257 25.94 -10.29 16.23
CA HIS A 257 25.73 -8.97 16.82
C HIS A 257 24.58 -9.00 17.83
N ARG A 258 23.43 -9.56 17.45
CA ARG A 258 22.24 -9.66 18.32
C ARG A 258 22.47 -10.56 19.54
N LEU A 259 23.35 -11.55 19.43
CA LEU A 259 23.82 -12.39 20.55
C LEU A 259 24.92 -11.74 21.40
N GLY A 260 25.26 -10.47 21.18
CA GLY A 260 26.29 -9.75 21.93
C GLY A 260 27.74 -10.13 21.58
N LYS A 261 27.96 -10.91 20.52
CA LYS A 261 29.28 -11.35 20.04
C LYS A 261 29.85 -10.35 19.04
N ALA A 262 30.05 -9.12 19.50
CA ALA A 262 30.35 -7.96 18.66
C ALA A 262 31.66 -8.09 17.83
N VAL A 263 32.72 -8.67 18.40
CA VAL A 263 34.02 -8.86 17.69
C VAL A 263 33.88 -9.85 16.53
N SER A 264 33.17 -10.96 16.75
CA SER A 264 32.89 -11.93 15.70
C SER A 264 32.02 -11.33 14.60
N ALA A 265 31.02 -10.53 14.98
CA ALA A 265 30.16 -9.82 14.04
C ALA A 265 30.95 -8.85 13.15
N GLU A 266 31.86 -8.06 13.71
CA GLU A 266 32.67 -7.10 12.93
C GLU A 266 33.52 -7.79 11.86
N GLY A 267 34.24 -8.86 12.21
CA GLY A 267 35.09 -9.57 11.25
C GLY A 267 34.28 -10.12 10.07
N LEU A 268 33.08 -10.62 10.35
CA LEU A 268 32.16 -11.12 9.33
C LEU A 268 31.54 -10.01 8.48
N PHE A 269 31.15 -8.87 9.08
CA PHE A 269 30.64 -7.72 8.34
C PHE A 269 31.69 -7.15 7.39
N THR A 270 32.93 -7.03 7.85
CA THR A 270 34.04 -6.54 7.01
C THR A 270 34.31 -7.51 5.86
N SER A 271 34.36 -8.82 6.14
CA SER A 271 34.52 -9.86 5.12
C SER A 271 33.36 -9.87 4.10
N ALA A 272 32.14 -9.55 4.53
CA ALA A 272 30.99 -9.42 3.64
C ALA A 272 31.09 -8.17 2.74
N LEU A 273 31.46 -7.02 3.30
CA LEU A 273 31.62 -5.77 2.54
C LEU A 273 32.74 -5.88 1.50
N ASP A 274 33.90 -6.44 1.86
CA ASP A 274 35.01 -6.66 0.94
C ASP A 274 34.61 -7.45 -0.31
N LYS A 275 33.65 -8.37 -0.17
CA LYS A 275 33.13 -9.18 -1.29
C LYS A 275 32.15 -8.43 -2.19
N TYR A 276 31.44 -7.44 -1.63
CA TYR A 276 30.57 -6.55 -2.42
C TYR A 276 31.38 -5.45 -3.12
N GLU A 277 32.49 -5.02 -2.53
CA GLU A 277 33.36 -4.00 -3.10
C GLU A 277 33.91 -4.43 -4.48
N ASN A 278 33.96 -3.47 -5.41
CA ASN A 278 34.49 -3.65 -6.77
C ASN A 278 33.73 -4.63 -7.68
N LYS A 279 32.52 -5.06 -7.29
CA LYS A 279 31.63 -5.88 -8.14
C LYS A 279 30.49 -5.05 -8.73
N THR A 280 30.10 -5.39 -9.95
CA THR A 280 28.86 -4.88 -10.53
C THR A 280 27.68 -5.62 -9.90
N LEU A 281 26.97 -4.95 -9.00
CA LEU A 281 25.85 -5.54 -8.27
C LEU A 281 24.56 -5.45 -9.08
N ASN A 282 23.78 -6.52 -9.10
CA ASN A 282 22.38 -6.43 -9.54
C ASN A 282 21.51 -5.85 -8.40
N SER A 283 20.19 -5.73 -8.60
CA SER A 283 19.26 -5.19 -7.61
C SER A 283 19.25 -5.98 -6.29
N ILE A 284 19.30 -7.31 -6.35
CA ILE A 284 19.27 -8.21 -5.18
C ILE A 284 20.57 -8.08 -4.38
N ASP A 285 21.70 -8.09 -5.08
CA ASP A 285 23.02 -7.97 -4.47
C ASP A 285 23.21 -6.56 -3.89
N SER A 286 22.68 -5.54 -4.56
CA SER A 286 22.68 -4.17 -4.05
C SER A 286 21.80 -4.04 -2.80
N ALA A 287 20.66 -4.74 -2.73
CA ALA A 287 19.77 -4.69 -1.58
C ALA A 287 20.40 -5.40 -0.38
N SER A 288 21.03 -6.55 -0.65
CA SER A 288 21.80 -7.29 0.33
C SER A 288 22.95 -6.45 0.86
N HIS A 289 23.75 -5.83 -0.03
CA HIS A 289 24.84 -4.92 0.35
C HIS A 289 24.35 -3.75 1.21
N ALA A 290 23.24 -3.13 0.84
CA ALA A 290 22.66 -2.04 1.61
C ALA A 290 22.18 -2.48 3.00
N LYS A 291 21.59 -3.67 3.13
CA LYS A 291 21.28 -4.29 4.43
C LYS A 291 22.54 -4.54 5.26
N VAL A 292 23.63 -5.00 4.63
CA VAL A 292 24.94 -5.18 5.29
C VAL A 292 25.46 -3.86 5.84
N LEU A 293 25.44 -2.78 5.04
CA LEU A 293 25.86 -1.45 5.46
C LEU A 293 25.05 -0.96 6.66
N MET A 294 23.73 -1.13 6.65
CA MET A 294 22.87 -0.73 7.77
C MET A 294 23.15 -1.55 9.04
N ALA A 295 23.24 -2.88 8.92
CA ALA A 295 23.47 -3.76 10.06
C ALA A 295 24.86 -3.57 10.67
N TYR A 296 25.88 -3.39 9.83
CA TYR A 296 27.22 -3.05 10.31
C TYR A 296 27.24 -1.65 10.95
N GLY A 297 26.53 -0.69 10.36
CA GLY A 297 26.40 0.63 10.92
C GLY A 297 25.74 0.64 12.31
N ASP A 298 24.69 -0.18 12.51
CA ASP A 298 24.04 -0.40 13.82
C ASP A 298 25.04 -0.94 14.86
N LEU A 299 25.82 -1.98 14.50
CA LEU A 299 26.89 -2.50 15.35
C LEU A 299 27.89 -1.39 15.74
N LEU A 300 28.34 -0.59 14.78
CA LEU A 300 29.33 0.47 15.03
C LEU A 300 28.78 1.61 15.88
N CYS A 301 27.49 1.93 15.78
CA CYS A 301 26.85 2.93 16.62
C CYS A 301 26.78 2.51 18.09
N GLN A 302 26.82 1.21 18.38
CA GLN A 302 26.83 0.68 19.74
C GLN A 302 28.26 0.55 20.31
N TRP A 303 29.28 0.89 19.53
CA TRP A 303 30.68 0.90 19.95
C TRP A 303 31.19 2.32 20.15
N GLU A 304 31.76 2.57 21.32
CA GLU A 304 32.31 3.87 21.67
C GLU A 304 33.30 4.36 20.59
N LYS A 305 33.11 5.63 20.17
CA LYS A 305 33.97 6.36 19.22
C LYS A 305 33.83 5.93 17.76
N ARG A 306 32.84 5.11 17.40
CA ARG A 306 32.57 4.69 16.02
C ARG A 306 31.19 5.07 15.50
N GLU A 307 30.44 5.86 16.26
CA GLU A 307 29.08 6.28 15.99
C GLU A 307 28.98 7.08 14.69
N ALA A 308 29.97 7.93 14.40
CA ALA A 308 30.02 8.70 13.16
C ALA A 308 30.18 7.81 11.92
N VAL A 309 31.02 6.77 12.03
CA VAL A 309 31.23 5.78 10.96
C VAL A 309 29.97 4.92 10.80
N GLY A 310 29.37 4.51 11.92
CA GLY A 310 28.12 3.75 11.93
C GLY A 310 26.99 4.50 11.26
N THR A 311 26.79 5.78 11.61
CA THR A 311 25.79 6.66 11.00
C THR A 311 25.99 6.81 9.49
N LYS A 312 27.24 6.96 9.04
CA LYS A 312 27.56 7.05 7.61
C LYS A 312 27.19 5.76 6.87
N ASN A 313 27.47 4.60 7.45
CA ASN A 313 27.10 3.31 6.86
C ASN A 313 25.58 3.12 6.81
N ILE A 314 24.86 3.49 7.87
CA ILE A 314 23.39 3.49 7.89
C ILE A 314 22.84 4.39 6.78
N GLN A 315 23.33 5.62 6.64
CA GLN A 315 22.90 6.55 5.60
C GLN A 315 23.21 6.02 4.19
N ALA A 316 24.40 5.46 3.97
CA ALA A 316 24.78 4.86 2.68
C ALA A 316 23.87 3.67 2.33
N GLY A 317 23.62 2.78 3.30
CA GLY A 317 22.70 1.66 3.15
C GLY A 317 21.26 2.12 2.89
N GLN A 318 20.76 3.13 3.62
CA GLN A 318 19.44 3.72 3.39
C GLN A 318 19.33 4.40 2.02
N ALA A 319 20.37 5.10 1.56
CA ALA A 319 20.39 5.72 0.24
C ALA A 319 20.38 4.66 -0.87
N GLN A 320 21.15 3.58 -0.70
CA GLN A 320 21.22 2.46 -1.64
C GLN A 320 19.93 1.62 -1.63
N LEU A 321 19.36 1.30 -0.47
CA LEU A 321 18.03 0.69 -0.39
C LEU A 321 16.98 1.62 -0.98
N GLY A 322 17.04 2.92 -0.69
CA GLY A 322 16.19 3.92 -1.32
C GLY A 322 16.29 3.88 -2.84
N SER A 323 17.48 3.73 -3.44
CA SER A 323 17.65 3.62 -4.89
C SER A 323 17.18 2.29 -5.49
N ILE A 324 17.18 1.20 -4.72
CA ILE A 324 16.72 -0.14 -5.17
C ILE A 324 15.23 -0.34 -4.95
N ILE A 325 14.70 0.16 -3.84
CA ILE A 325 13.26 0.28 -3.54
C ILE A 325 12.57 1.11 -4.62
N LYS A 326 13.29 2.07 -5.24
CA LYS A 326 12.86 2.82 -6.43
C LYS A 326 12.81 1.98 -7.73
N LEU A 327 13.20 0.69 -7.70
CA LEU A 327 13.32 -0.18 -8.87
C LEU A 327 12.64 -1.56 -8.72
N VAL A 328 12.46 -2.08 -7.50
CA VAL A 328 12.02 -3.48 -7.25
C VAL A 328 11.14 -3.59 -5.99
N ILE A 329 9.93 -3.02 -5.98
CA ILE A 329 8.87 -3.22 -4.95
C ILE A 329 9.00 -2.37 -3.67
N LEU A 330 8.10 -1.39 -3.55
CA LEU A 330 7.37 -1.07 -2.32
C LEU A 330 5.99 -0.50 -2.70
N ILE A 331 5.11 -1.43 -3.06
CA ILE A 331 3.67 -1.40 -2.79
C ILE A 331 3.63 -2.00 -1.37
N ILE A 332 3.36 -1.32 -0.25
CA ILE A 332 2.14 -0.71 0.34
C ILE A 332 2.65 0.11 1.57
N PRO A 333 2.09 1.26 2.03
CA PRO A 333 0.70 1.69 1.93
C PRO A 333 0.40 2.53 0.70
N LYS A 334 -0.71 2.17 0.04
CA LYS A 334 -1.60 3.13 -0.59
C LYS A 334 -1.81 4.29 0.38
N THR A 335 -1.48 5.51 -0.03
CA THR A 335 -2.37 6.61 0.33
C THR A 335 -3.74 6.21 -0.20
N MET A 336 -4.71 6.02 0.69
CA MET A 336 -6.07 5.64 0.33
C MET A 336 -6.58 6.68 -0.69
N ASP A 337 -6.82 6.26 -1.93
CA ASP A 337 -7.44 7.12 -2.94
C ASP A 337 -8.93 7.31 -2.59
N TRP A 338 -9.57 8.32 -3.18
CA TRP A 338 -10.98 8.64 -2.92
C TRP A 338 -11.93 7.46 -3.09
N PHE A 339 -11.74 6.64 -4.13
CA PHE A 339 -12.59 5.47 -4.36
C PHE A 339 -12.42 4.41 -3.26
N THR A 340 -11.17 4.15 -2.85
CA THR A 340 -10.86 3.24 -1.75
C THR A 340 -11.38 3.79 -0.42
N PHE A 341 -11.26 5.10 -0.18
CA PHE A 341 -11.77 5.78 1.01
C PHE A 341 -13.28 5.65 1.10
N GLN A 342 -14.02 6.06 0.06
CA GLN A 342 -15.48 5.96 0.03
C GLN A 342 -15.94 4.49 0.12
N THR A 343 -15.27 3.58 -0.58
CA THR A 343 -15.59 2.16 -0.47
C THR A 343 -15.39 1.66 0.97
N ASN A 344 -14.29 2.03 1.63
CA ASN A 344 -13.96 1.59 2.99
C ASN A 344 -14.82 2.24 4.09
N GLU A 345 -15.05 3.56 4.01
CA GLU A 345 -15.93 4.32 4.89
C GLU A 345 -17.29 3.65 5.01
N PHE A 346 -17.85 3.23 3.88
CA PHE A 346 -19.20 2.68 3.85
C PHE A 346 -19.26 1.15 3.95
N ASN A 347 -18.17 0.43 3.61
CA ASN A 347 -18.04 -1.01 3.82
C ASN A 347 -18.28 -1.40 5.29
N ALA A 348 -17.81 -0.59 6.24
CA ALA A 348 -17.93 -0.88 7.66
C ALA A 348 -19.37 -0.71 8.20
N ILE A 349 -20.30 -0.16 7.41
CA ILE A 349 -21.58 0.40 7.93
C ILE A 349 -22.82 -0.19 7.23
N ILE A 350 -22.71 -0.69 6.00
CA ILE A 350 -23.90 -1.03 5.19
C ILE A 350 -24.25 -2.52 5.21
N GLY A 351 -25.55 -2.83 5.10
CA GLY A 351 -26.13 -4.18 5.25
C GLY A 351 -26.16 -5.02 3.97
N THR A 352 -26.24 -4.38 2.79
CA THR A 352 -26.26 -5.06 1.49
C THR A 352 -25.30 -4.37 0.52
N LYS A 353 -24.48 -5.15 -0.19
CA LYS A 353 -23.43 -4.67 -1.11
C LYS A 353 -23.57 -5.35 -2.47
N TYR A 354 -23.44 -4.56 -3.52
CA TYR A 354 -23.16 -5.06 -4.87
C TYR A 354 -21.84 -4.44 -5.34
N ILE A 355 -20.89 -5.28 -5.77
CA ILE A 355 -19.62 -4.84 -6.35
C ILE A 355 -19.72 -5.04 -7.84
N GLU A 356 -19.61 -3.95 -8.58
CA GLU A 356 -19.47 -3.96 -10.03
C GLU A 356 -18.05 -3.55 -10.41
N SER A 357 -17.65 -3.87 -11.64
CA SER A 357 -16.34 -3.47 -12.17
C SER A 357 -16.14 -1.95 -12.25
N TRP A 358 -17.23 -1.18 -12.17
CA TRP A 358 -17.28 0.27 -12.33
C TRP A 358 -17.81 1.01 -11.10
N ALA A 359 -18.32 0.31 -10.08
CA ALA A 359 -18.84 0.94 -8.86
C ALA A 359 -18.94 0.01 -7.66
N THR A 360 -18.95 0.62 -6.47
CA THR A 360 -19.47 0.00 -5.24
C THR A 360 -20.88 0.53 -5.00
N ILE A 361 -21.85 -0.38 -4.94
CA ILE A 361 -23.26 -0.04 -4.72
C ILE A 361 -23.64 -0.48 -3.32
N THR A 362 -24.25 0.44 -2.60
CA THR A 362 -24.61 0.26 -1.22
C THR A 362 -26.10 0.51 -1.05
N SER A 363 -26.75 -0.30 -0.21
CA SER A 363 -28.16 -0.10 0.14
C SER A 363 -28.41 -0.35 1.62
N THR A 364 -29.16 0.55 2.25
CA THR A 364 -29.69 0.38 3.61
C THR A 364 -31.19 0.06 3.53
N PRO A 365 -31.60 -1.20 3.81
CA PRO A 365 -33.01 -1.62 3.73
C PRO A 365 -33.93 -0.87 4.70
N SER A 366 -33.39 -0.29 5.78
CA SER A 366 -34.17 0.34 6.86
C SER A 366 -34.54 1.81 6.63
N ASN A 367 -33.93 2.49 5.66
CA ASN A 367 -34.26 3.89 5.34
C ASN A 367 -34.04 4.23 3.86
N PRO A 368 -35.05 4.02 2.99
CA PRO A 368 -34.93 4.22 1.55
C PRO A 368 -34.78 5.69 1.12
N ASN A 369 -35.06 6.63 2.03
CA ASN A 369 -34.99 8.08 1.79
C ASN A 369 -33.64 8.69 2.23
N HIS A 370 -32.73 7.89 2.79
CA HIS A 370 -31.46 8.41 3.27
C HIS A 370 -30.40 8.48 2.16
N TYR A 371 -29.83 9.67 1.99
CA TYR A 371 -28.86 9.95 0.93
C TYR A 371 -27.51 9.23 1.11
N MET A 372 -27.10 8.85 2.33
CA MET A 372 -25.84 8.12 2.56
C MET A 372 -25.98 6.59 2.56
N GLY A 373 -27.22 6.09 2.56
CA GLY A 373 -27.48 4.65 2.66
C GLY A 373 -27.64 3.96 1.31
N ASN A 374 -27.90 4.72 0.25
CA ASN A 374 -28.22 4.22 -1.09
C ASN A 374 -27.36 4.92 -2.16
N CYS A 375 -26.05 4.72 -2.06
CA CYS A 375 -25.07 5.35 -2.94
C CYS A 375 -24.49 4.34 -3.94
N ILE A 376 -24.32 4.80 -5.18
CA ILE A 376 -23.46 4.20 -6.19
C ILE A 376 -22.17 5.01 -6.22
N TYR A 377 -21.13 4.50 -5.57
CA TYR A 377 -19.79 5.06 -5.62
C TYR A 377 -19.12 4.61 -6.92
N ILE A 378 -19.05 5.51 -7.88
CA ILE A 378 -18.49 5.24 -9.20
C ILE A 378 -16.96 5.23 -9.09
N ASP A 379 -16.32 4.26 -9.74
CA ASP A 379 -14.89 4.30 -10.04
C ASP A 379 -14.68 5.12 -11.33
N PRO A 380 -14.22 6.38 -11.22
CA PRO A 380 -14.03 7.24 -12.39
C PRO A 380 -12.88 6.78 -13.30
N SER A 381 -12.08 5.80 -12.88
CA SER A 381 -11.02 5.17 -13.70
C SER A 381 -11.56 4.13 -14.68
N VAL A 382 -12.86 3.83 -14.63
CA VAL A 382 -13.53 2.84 -15.48
C VAL A 382 -14.55 3.51 -16.40
N LEU A 383 -14.68 2.96 -17.62
CA LEU A 383 -15.64 3.43 -18.61
C LEU A 383 -17.08 3.26 -18.06
N PRO A 384 -17.98 4.24 -18.26
CA PRO A 384 -19.38 4.08 -17.87
C PRO A 384 -20.01 2.85 -18.51
N PRO A 385 -20.84 2.10 -17.77
CA PRO A 385 -21.57 0.95 -18.28
C PRO A 385 -22.67 1.37 -19.27
N SER A 386 -23.37 0.38 -19.82
CA SER A 386 -24.54 0.62 -20.67
C SER A 386 -25.72 1.20 -19.89
N ASP A 387 -26.67 1.85 -20.58
CA ASP A 387 -27.90 2.36 -19.94
C ASP A 387 -28.75 1.22 -19.34
N ASP A 388 -28.81 0.06 -20.01
CA ASP A 388 -29.51 -1.14 -19.50
C ASP A 388 -28.94 -1.62 -18.15
N GLU A 389 -27.63 -1.49 -17.95
CA GLU A 389 -26.97 -1.83 -16.69
C GLU A 389 -27.27 -0.80 -15.60
N LEU A 390 -27.31 0.50 -15.91
CA LEU A 390 -27.70 1.54 -14.95
C LEU A 390 -29.17 1.38 -14.55
N ASP A 391 -30.06 1.13 -15.51
CA ASP A 391 -31.50 0.91 -15.29
C ASP A 391 -31.76 -0.26 -14.31
N LYS A 392 -30.92 -1.30 -14.33
CA LYS A 392 -31.03 -2.44 -13.41
C LYS A 392 -30.85 -1.99 -11.95
N TYR A 393 -29.91 -1.06 -11.69
CA TYR A 393 -29.63 -0.57 -10.35
C TYR A 393 -30.59 0.54 -9.95
N GLU A 394 -31.01 1.41 -10.88
CA GLU A 394 -32.03 2.44 -10.65
C GLU A 394 -33.42 1.89 -10.28
N LYS A 395 -33.68 0.62 -10.58
CA LYS A 395 -34.89 -0.10 -10.16
C LYS A 395 -34.86 -0.61 -8.71
N LEU A 396 -33.78 -0.38 -7.97
CA LEU A 396 -33.76 -0.63 -6.53
C LEU A 396 -34.80 0.29 -5.86
N SER A 397 -35.55 -0.21 -4.88
CA SER A 397 -36.68 0.51 -4.23
C SER A 397 -36.24 1.67 -3.30
N CYS A 398 -35.20 2.40 -3.66
CA CYS A 398 -34.60 3.47 -2.88
C CYS A 398 -34.06 4.59 -3.77
N ARG A 399 -33.91 5.79 -3.20
CA ARG A 399 -33.34 6.93 -3.92
C ARG A 399 -31.84 6.72 -4.09
N ILE A 400 -31.37 6.71 -5.33
CA ILE A 400 -29.95 6.50 -5.65
C ILE A 400 -29.21 7.82 -5.73
N VAL A 401 -28.03 7.87 -5.13
CA VAL A 401 -27.05 8.94 -5.34
C VAL A 401 -25.85 8.35 -6.06
N TYR A 402 -25.58 8.83 -7.27
CA TYR A 402 -24.29 8.58 -7.92
C TYR A 402 -23.26 9.54 -7.35
N GLN A 403 -22.13 9.02 -6.89
CA GLN A 403 -21.06 9.82 -6.31
C GLN A 403 -19.74 9.41 -6.95
N LEU A 404 -19.01 10.37 -7.51
CA LEU A 404 -17.61 10.21 -7.90
C LEU A 404 -16.80 11.45 -7.55
N ILE A 405 -15.50 11.27 -7.35
CA ILE A 405 -14.57 12.39 -7.16
C ILE A 405 -13.76 12.60 -8.44
N ASN A 406 -13.89 13.80 -9.02
CA ASN A 406 -12.97 14.29 -10.02
C ASN A 406 -11.69 14.79 -9.34
N ALA A 407 -10.79 13.87 -9.00
CA ALA A 407 -9.50 14.23 -8.42
C ALA A 407 -8.71 15.15 -9.35
N ARG A 408 -7.80 15.97 -8.79
CA ARG A 408 -6.97 16.91 -9.56
C ARG A 408 -6.14 16.27 -10.69
N ALA A 409 -5.83 14.98 -10.59
CA ALA A 409 -5.38 14.20 -11.73
C ALA A 409 -6.64 13.64 -12.42
N PRO A 410 -7.12 14.28 -13.51
CA PRO A 410 -8.40 13.90 -14.11
C PRO A 410 -8.33 12.44 -14.55
N ASN A 411 -9.28 11.64 -14.06
CA ASN A 411 -9.43 10.27 -14.53
C ASN A 411 -9.94 10.29 -15.98
N ALA A 412 -9.46 9.34 -16.78
CA ALA A 412 -9.71 9.30 -18.23
C ALA A 412 -11.21 9.23 -18.59
N TYR A 413 -12.08 8.84 -17.64
CA TYR A 413 -13.51 8.62 -17.87
C TYR A 413 -14.43 9.51 -17.03
N THR A 414 -13.93 10.41 -16.18
CA THR A 414 -14.80 11.33 -15.41
C THR A 414 -15.74 12.11 -16.33
N SER A 415 -15.22 12.71 -17.40
CA SER A 415 -16.03 13.48 -18.35
C SER A 415 -17.06 12.61 -19.07
N LYS A 416 -16.75 11.32 -19.32
CA LYS A 416 -17.70 10.38 -19.94
C LYS A 416 -18.81 9.97 -18.98
N TRP A 417 -18.50 9.83 -17.69
CA TRP A 417 -19.50 9.62 -16.65
C TRP A 417 -20.46 10.80 -16.55
N VAL A 418 -19.92 12.02 -16.48
CA VAL A 418 -20.69 13.26 -16.50
C VAL A 418 -21.59 13.34 -17.74
N GLU A 419 -21.03 13.12 -18.93
CA GLU A 419 -21.79 13.10 -20.19
C GLU A 419 -22.92 12.07 -20.17
N ARG A 420 -22.63 10.84 -19.71
CA ARG A 420 -23.62 9.77 -19.60
C ARG A 420 -24.76 10.15 -18.65
N LEU A 421 -24.45 10.60 -17.43
CA LEU A 421 -25.47 10.96 -16.43
C LEU A 421 -26.31 12.16 -16.88
N VAL A 422 -25.71 13.16 -17.54
CA VAL A 422 -26.45 14.29 -18.15
C VAL A 422 -27.35 13.81 -19.29
N SER A 423 -26.88 12.89 -20.14
CA SER A 423 -27.69 12.37 -21.26
C SER A 423 -28.95 11.63 -20.80
N ARG A 424 -28.95 11.13 -19.55
CA ARG A 424 -30.10 10.53 -18.87
C ARG A 424 -31.05 11.57 -18.24
N GLY A 425 -30.78 12.86 -18.40
CA GLY A 425 -31.59 13.95 -17.84
C GLY A 425 -31.35 14.20 -16.35
N LEU A 426 -30.29 13.63 -15.76
CA LEU A 426 -29.98 13.81 -14.35
C LEU A 426 -29.26 15.15 -14.12
N THR A 427 -29.59 15.80 -13.00
CA THR A 427 -28.95 17.06 -12.60
C THR A 427 -27.70 16.77 -11.79
N ILE A 428 -26.58 17.36 -12.22
CA ILE A 428 -25.29 17.21 -11.56
C ILE A 428 -25.09 18.35 -10.57
N ASP A 429 -24.75 17.99 -9.34
CA ASP A 429 -24.17 18.90 -8.36
C ASP A 429 -22.67 18.62 -8.23
N THR A 430 -21.87 19.68 -8.17
CA THR A 430 -20.42 19.61 -8.10
C THR A 430 -19.95 20.44 -6.92
N THR A 431 -19.44 19.77 -5.91
CA THR A 431 -18.93 20.42 -4.69
C THR A 431 -17.45 20.10 -4.53
N ARG A 432 -16.64 21.08 -4.17
CA ARG A 432 -15.22 20.83 -3.94
C ARG A 432 -15.03 19.98 -2.68
N ALA A 433 -14.22 18.94 -2.77
CA ALA A 433 -13.98 17.99 -1.70
C ALA A 433 -12.49 17.78 -1.44
N TRP A 434 -12.16 17.54 -0.18
CA TRP A 434 -10.80 17.31 0.30
C TRP A 434 -10.74 16.04 1.12
N LEU A 435 -9.73 15.23 0.86
CA LEU A 435 -9.41 14.06 1.66
C LEU A 435 -8.29 14.44 2.60
N LEU A 436 -8.55 14.30 3.89
CA LEU A 436 -7.62 14.66 4.94
C LEU A 436 -7.18 13.42 5.70
N GLN A 437 -5.92 13.41 6.12
CA GLN A 437 -5.31 12.34 6.89
C GLN A 437 -4.58 12.91 8.10
N PHE A 438 -4.68 12.21 9.23
CA PHE A 438 -3.90 12.44 10.43
C PHE A 438 -3.04 11.21 10.73
N ASP A 439 -1.73 11.40 10.90
CA ASP A 439 -0.82 10.36 11.39
C ASP A 439 -0.84 10.36 12.92
N LEU A 440 -1.38 9.30 13.52
CA LEU A 440 -1.55 9.18 14.98
C LEU A 440 -0.21 9.17 15.73
N LYS A 441 0.92 8.91 15.04
CA LYS A 441 2.26 9.04 15.62
C LYS A 441 2.64 10.48 15.94
N ARG A 442 1.98 11.46 15.30
CA ARG A 442 2.16 12.90 15.57
C ARG A 442 1.34 13.36 16.77
N LEU A 443 0.38 12.56 17.23
CA LEU A 443 -0.40 12.86 18.41
C LEU A 443 0.51 12.73 19.64
N PRO A 444 0.68 13.79 20.46
CA PRO A 444 1.51 13.69 21.65
C PRO A 444 0.98 12.59 22.58
N PHE A 445 1.89 11.95 23.34
CA PHE A 445 1.52 10.90 24.30
C PHE A 445 0.57 11.39 25.38
N GLN A 446 0.61 12.69 25.69
CA GLN A 446 -0.37 13.37 26.53
C GLN A 446 -0.77 14.67 25.85
N LEU A 447 -2.06 14.82 25.59
CA LEU A 447 -2.59 16.11 25.17
C LEU A 447 -2.44 17.15 26.29
N PRO A 448 -2.23 18.43 25.94
CA PRO A 448 -2.31 19.50 26.93
C PRO A 448 -3.70 19.48 27.59
N PRO A 449 -3.83 19.98 28.83
CA PRO A 449 -5.11 20.08 29.52
C PRO A 449 -6.12 20.77 28.61
N GLN A 450 -7.17 20.05 28.26
CA GLN A 450 -8.16 20.56 27.34
C GLN A 450 -9.15 21.47 28.07
N PRO A 451 -9.66 22.52 27.41
CA PRO A 451 -10.56 23.48 28.03
C PRO A 451 -11.95 22.89 28.33
N HIS A 452 -12.32 21.79 27.68
CA HIS A 452 -13.63 21.16 27.81
C HIS A 452 -13.50 19.69 28.21
N PRO A 453 -14.35 19.18 29.12
CA PRO A 453 -14.45 17.74 29.34
C PRO A 453 -14.99 17.04 28.08
N SER A 454 -14.70 15.75 27.94
CA SER A 454 -15.30 14.91 26.91
C SER A 454 -15.69 13.55 27.47
N VAL A 455 -16.66 12.90 26.84
CA VAL A 455 -17.19 11.59 27.25
C VAL A 455 -17.48 10.74 26.01
N ILE A 456 -17.20 9.44 26.12
CA ILE A 456 -17.64 8.47 25.11
C ILE A 456 -19.12 8.19 25.36
N LEU A 457 -19.95 8.40 24.34
CA LEU A 457 -21.38 8.14 24.41
C LEU A 457 -21.61 6.64 24.29
N THR A 458 -22.27 6.06 25.29
CA THR A 458 -22.43 4.60 25.41
C THR A 458 -23.77 4.07 24.89
N ASP A 459 -24.71 4.95 24.56
CA ASP A 459 -26.03 4.56 24.09
C ASP A 459 -26.53 5.45 22.94
N VAL A 460 -27.48 4.90 22.19
CA VAL A 460 -28.00 5.46 20.95
C VAL A 460 -28.81 6.72 21.19
N ASP A 461 -29.67 6.72 22.21
CA ASP A 461 -30.61 7.83 22.43
C ASP A 461 -29.88 9.06 22.96
N THR A 462 -28.88 8.88 23.84
CA THR A 462 -27.98 9.95 24.24
C THR A 462 -27.23 10.52 23.03
N THR A 463 -26.72 9.66 22.13
CA THR A 463 -26.03 10.11 20.91
C THR A 463 -26.90 11.02 20.05
N LEU A 464 -28.17 10.65 19.86
CA LEU A 464 -29.12 11.47 19.10
C LEU A 464 -29.49 12.77 19.83
N VAL A 465 -29.62 12.74 21.15
CA VAL A 465 -29.87 13.93 21.97
C VAL A 465 -28.66 14.88 21.96
N VAL A 466 -27.43 14.38 21.90
CA VAL A 466 -26.24 15.23 21.76
C VAL A 466 -26.18 15.87 20.37
N ASP A 467 -26.59 15.11 19.34
CA ASP A 467 -26.53 15.60 17.97
C ASP A 467 -27.51 16.75 17.73
N ASP A 468 -28.63 16.90 18.45
CA ASP A 468 -29.59 18.04 18.51
C ASP A 468 -29.42 19.16 17.44
N ASN A 469 -29.48 18.81 16.14
CA ASN A 469 -29.22 19.69 14.99
C ASN A 469 -27.82 20.34 14.91
N ALA A 470 -26.86 19.88 15.69
CA ALA A 470 -25.44 20.05 15.44
C ALA A 470 -25.06 19.56 14.02
N SER A 471 -25.80 18.59 13.47
CA SER A 471 -25.71 18.13 12.09
C SER A 471 -26.83 18.62 11.17
N PRO A 472 -26.51 19.18 9.99
CA PRO A 472 -27.49 19.45 8.93
C PRO A 472 -27.95 18.17 8.19
N TYR A 473 -27.31 17.03 8.43
CA TYR A 473 -27.56 15.76 7.74
C TYR A 473 -28.24 14.70 8.62
N ASN A 474 -28.94 15.16 9.66
CA ASN A 474 -29.52 14.35 10.71
C ASN A 474 -30.49 13.28 10.16
N ALA A 475 -30.00 12.04 10.05
CA ALA A 475 -30.83 10.88 9.83
C ALA A 475 -30.62 9.93 11.00
N ASP A 476 -31.53 9.99 11.98
CA ASP A 476 -31.60 9.08 13.13
C ASP A 476 -31.22 7.64 12.77
N ALA A 477 -31.71 7.12 11.64
CA ALA A 477 -31.43 5.76 11.18
C ALA A 477 -29.93 5.44 11.02
N TRP A 478 -29.13 6.38 10.50
CA TRP A 478 -27.70 6.19 10.26
C TRP A 478 -26.91 6.14 11.57
N MET A 479 -27.13 7.12 12.44
CA MET A 479 -26.53 7.18 13.76
C MET A 479 -26.92 5.97 14.62
N ARG A 480 -28.18 5.54 14.53
CA ARG A 480 -28.68 4.32 15.18
C ARG A 480 -27.93 3.08 14.68
N GLU A 481 -27.73 2.92 13.37
CA GLU A 481 -27.02 1.77 12.81
C GLU A 481 -25.54 1.74 13.18
N LEU A 482 -24.83 2.86 13.03
CA LEU A 482 -23.42 2.98 13.44
C LEU A 482 -23.23 2.61 14.91
N ARG A 483 -24.06 3.17 15.80
CA ARG A 483 -23.98 2.87 17.22
C ARG A 483 -24.37 1.42 17.52
N ARG A 484 -25.36 0.85 16.83
CA ARG A 484 -25.73 -0.57 16.96
C ARG A 484 -24.55 -1.47 16.58
N ARG A 485 -23.80 -1.15 15.52
CA ARG A 485 -22.59 -1.89 15.13
C ARG A 485 -21.48 -1.77 16.17
N GLN A 486 -21.24 -0.57 16.69
CA GLN A 486 -20.28 -0.39 17.77
C GLN A 486 -20.66 -1.21 19.01
N LEU A 487 -21.93 -1.21 19.41
CA LEU A 487 -22.40 -2.00 20.54
C LEU A 487 -22.27 -3.52 20.32
N ALA A 488 -22.37 -3.98 19.07
CA ALA A 488 -22.23 -5.40 18.72
C ALA A 488 -20.77 -5.87 18.68
N ILE A 489 -19.86 -5.02 18.22
CA ILE A 489 -18.43 -5.34 18.04
C ILE A 489 -17.59 -4.93 19.25
N GLY A 490 -18.05 -3.93 20.00
CA GLY A 490 -17.35 -3.32 21.12
C GLY A 490 -16.43 -2.17 20.71
N ASP A 491 -15.55 -1.80 21.64
CA ASP A 491 -14.68 -0.63 21.55
C ASP A 491 -13.72 -0.67 20.34
N GLY A 492 -13.40 -1.87 19.84
CA GLY A 492 -12.59 -2.08 18.64
C GLY A 492 -13.24 -1.64 17.33
N TYR A 493 -14.54 -1.32 17.31
CA TYR A 493 -15.19 -0.75 16.13
C TYR A 493 -15.01 0.76 16.02
N GLY A 494 -14.81 1.50 17.10
CA GLY A 494 -14.80 2.97 17.08
C GLY A 494 -15.47 3.62 18.28
N CYS A 495 -15.81 4.90 18.17
CA CYS A 495 -16.49 5.66 19.22
C CYS A 495 -17.41 6.79 18.73
N PHE A 496 -18.32 7.21 19.61
CA PHE A 496 -18.99 8.50 19.55
C PHE A 496 -18.46 9.35 20.71
N MET A 497 -17.66 10.36 20.42
CA MET A 497 -17.02 11.22 21.41
C MET A 497 -17.80 12.53 21.52
N ALA A 498 -18.29 12.87 22.71
CA ALA A 498 -18.94 14.15 22.96
C ALA A 498 -18.05 15.09 23.76
N SER A 499 -18.01 16.38 23.38
CA SER A 499 -17.47 17.44 24.23
C SER A 499 -18.59 18.03 25.09
N ILE A 500 -18.31 18.21 26.38
CA ILE A 500 -19.22 18.74 27.39
C ILE A 500 -18.95 20.22 27.62
N ASP A 501 -20.01 21.03 27.64
CA ASP A 501 -19.95 22.39 28.15
C ASP A 501 -19.87 22.39 29.67
N ALA A 502 -18.82 23.00 30.23
CA ALA A 502 -18.56 22.99 31.66
C ALA A 502 -19.63 23.75 32.47
N ALA A 503 -20.31 24.74 31.87
CA ALA A 503 -21.30 25.55 32.58
C ALA A 503 -22.64 24.83 32.73
N SER A 504 -23.11 24.19 31.66
CA SER A 504 -24.40 23.48 31.63
C SER A 504 -24.28 21.99 31.92
N ASN A 505 -23.07 21.44 31.90
CA ASN A 505 -22.79 20.00 31.93
C ASN A 505 -23.55 19.23 30.83
N ARG A 506 -23.81 19.89 29.70
CA ARG A 506 -24.49 19.29 28.54
C ARG A 506 -23.46 18.94 27.47
N PRO A 507 -23.63 17.82 26.76
CA PRO A 507 -22.85 17.54 25.57
C PRO A 507 -23.28 18.49 24.44
N VAL A 508 -22.32 19.17 23.84
CA VAL A 508 -22.57 20.27 22.87
C VAL A 508 -21.79 20.11 21.56
N GLY A 509 -20.89 19.16 21.49
CA GLY A 509 -20.20 18.76 20.28
C GLY A 509 -20.02 17.25 20.23
N ILE A 510 -20.03 16.67 19.03
CA ILE A 510 -19.96 15.23 18.80
C ILE A 510 -19.00 14.92 17.65
N VAL A 511 -18.20 13.88 17.82
CA VAL A 511 -17.39 13.26 16.77
C VAL A 511 -17.76 11.79 16.69
N SER A 512 -18.10 11.33 15.48
CA SER A 512 -18.27 9.90 15.19
C SER A 512 -17.03 9.39 14.48
N LEU A 513 -16.44 8.35 15.04
CA LEU A 513 -15.27 7.67 14.53
C LEU A 513 -15.55 6.17 14.47
N HIS A 514 -15.16 5.53 13.38
CA HIS A 514 -15.17 4.07 13.28
C HIS A 514 -13.88 3.56 12.67
N VAL A 515 -13.54 2.31 12.98
CA VAL A 515 -12.38 1.60 12.48
C VAL A 515 -12.74 1.03 11.12
N ALA A 516 -11.99 1.45 10.11
CA ALA A 516 -12.02 0.90 8.78
C ALA A 516 -10.94 -0.20 8.66
N HIS A 517 -10.53 -0.53 7.43
CA HIS A 517 -9.51 -1.55 7.19
C HIS A 517 -8.09 -1.06 7.53
N ASP A 518 -7.13 -1.98 7.67
CA ASP A 518 -5.69 -1.70 7.77
C ASP A 518 -5.25 -0.75 8.89
N ASN A 519 -5.85 -0.86 10.08
CA ASN A 519 -5.56 0.04 11.22
C ASN A 519 -5.81 1.52 10.88
N VAL A 520 -6.76 1.81 9.98
CA VAL A 520 -7.21 3.17 9.68
C VAL A 520 -8.55 3.38 10.35
N ALA A 521 -8.72 4.49 11.06
CA ALA A 521 -10.02 4.96 11.48
C ALA A 521 -10.54 6.06 10.56
N ILE A 522 -11.85 6.19 10.45
CA ILE A 522 -12.52 7.21 9.66
C ILE A 522 -13.40 8.03 10.58
N VAL A 523 -13.20 9.35 10.53
CA VAL A 523 -14.13 10.32 11.14
C VAL A 523 -15.20 10.60 10.11
N ASN A 524 -16.39 10.04 10.35
CA ASN A 524 -17.56 10.25 9.51
C ASN A 524 -18.18 11.62 9.77
N TRP A 525 -18.08 12.09 11.02
CA TRP A 525 -18.88 13.21 11.48
C TRP A 525 -18.19 14.00 12.59
N CYS A 526 -18.26 15.32 12.49
CA CYS A 526 -17.86 16.27 13.53
C CYS A 526 -18.84 17.44 13.56
N GLY A 527 -19.69 17.50 14.58
CA GLY A 527 -20.73 18.50 14.73
C GLY A 527 -20.62 19.26 16.05
N VAL A 528 -21.01 20.54 16.06
CA VAL A 528 -21.15 21.34 17.28
C VAL A 528 -22.43 22.15 17.18
N HIS A 529 -23.21 22.11 18.27
CA HIS A 529 -24.45 22.87 18.40
C HIS A 529 -24.19 24.36 18.10
N PRO A 530 -25.04 25.05 17.30
CA PRO A 530 -24.77 26.39 16.79
C PRO A 530 -24.28 27.42 17.83
N GLU A 531 -24.87 27.40 19.02
CA GLU A 531 -24.53 28.32 20.13
C GLU A 531 -23.11 28.12 20.69
N TYR A 532 -22.53 26.93 20.52
CA TYR A 532 -21.23 26.53 21.08
C TYR A 532 -20.11 26.50 20.02
N ARG A 533 -20.41 26.89 18.78
CA ARG A 533 -19.42 26.95 17.70
C ARG A 533 -18.33 27.98 18.02
N ARG A 534 -17.11 27.71 17.54
CA ARG A 534 -15.91 28.56 17.75
C ARG A 534 -15.44 28.70 19.21
N GLN A 535 -15.95 27.86 20.11
CA GLN A 535 -15.52 27.83 21.52
C GLN A 535 -14.50 26.70 21.81
N GLY A 536 -14.08 25.94 20.79
CA GLY A 536 -13.08 24.87 20.92
C GLY A 536 -13.63 23.46 21.14
N HIS A 537 -14.96 23.28 21.27
CA HIS A 537 -15.58 21.97 21.46
C HIS A 537 -15.27 20.96 20.35
N ALA A 538 -15.28 21.38 19.08
CA ALA A 538 -14.98 20.50 17.95
C ALA A 538 -13.53 20.00 17.98
N THR A 539 -12.58 20.92 18.19
CA THR A 539 -11.15 20.60 18.35
C THR A 539 -10.95 19.59 19.47
N ASN A 540 -11.59 19.82 20.61
CA ASN A 540 -11.45 18.96 21.77
C ASN A 540 -12.04 17.55 21.55
N ALA A 541 -13.26 17.47 21.03
CA ALA A 541 -13.88 16.18 20.71
C ALA A 541 -13.05 15.41 19.67
N LEU A 542 -12.50 16.10 18.66
CA LEU A 542 -11.67 15.49 17.64
C LEU A 542 -10.35 14.96 18.21
N LEU A 543 -9.65 15.75 19.03
CA LEU A 543 -8.40 15.33 19.66
C LEU A 543 -8.59 14.08 20.54
N HIS A 544 -9.66 14.02 21.34
CA HIS A 544 -9.97 12.83 22.13
C HIS A 544 -10.40 11.62 21.27
N ALA A 545 -11.07 11.85 20.14
CA ALA A 545 -11.36 10.78 19.18
C ALA A 545 -10.06 10.23 18.54
N LEU A 546 -9.07 11.09 18.26
CA LEU A 546 -7.75 10.67 17.79
C LEU A 546 -7.00 9.84 18.86
N GLU A 547 -7.03 10.27 20.13
CA GLU A 547 -6.46 9.48 21.24
C GLU A 547 -7.15 8.11 21.34
N TYR A 548 -8.48 8.09 21.27
CA TYR A 548 -9.23 6.83 21.29
C TYR A 548 -8.85 5.90 20.13
N ALA A 549 -8.73 6.44 18.91
CA ALA A 549 -8.31 5.67 17.75
C ALA A 549 -6.90 5.06 17.93
N ARG A 550 -5.97 5.81 18.52
CA ARG A 550 -4.60 5.33 18.81
C ARG A 550 -4.58 4.29 19.93
N ASP A 551 -5.15 4.63 21.07
CA ASP A 551 -4.92 3.93 22.33
C ASP A 551 -5.88 2.77 22.56
N VAL A 552 -7.10 2.86 22.00
CA VAL A 552 -8.14 1.84 22.16
C VAL A 552 -8.31 1.03 20.88
N CYS A 553 -8.40 1.68 19.72
CA CYS A 553 -8.58 0.99 18.44
C CYS A 553 -7.27 0.52 17.79
N ALA A 554 -6.10 0.86 18.35
CA ALA A 554 -4.79 0.54 17.79
C ALA A 554 -4.60 0.99 16.32
N CYS A 555 -5.27 2.07 15.91
CA CYS A 555 -5.14 2.64 14.58
C CYS A 555 -3.81 3.40 14.42
N THR A 556 -3.33 3.48 13.17
CA THR A 556 -2.15 4.24 12.78
C THR A 556 -2.52 5.57 12.12
N TYR A 557 -3.63 5.60 11.38
CA TYR A 557 -4.09 6.80 10.69
C TYR A 557 -5.56 7.07 10.98
N VAL A 558 -5.94 8.34 10.92
CA VAL A 558 -7.34 8.77 10.88
C VAL A 558 -7.59 9.55 9.61
N MET A 559 -8.65 9.21 8.88
CA MET A 559 -9.02 9.88 7.63
C MET A 559 -10.40 10.49 7.72
N LEU A 560 -10.64 11.54 6.95
CA LEU A 560 -11.96 12.15 6.78
C LEU A 560 -12.06 12.88 5.44
N SER A 561 -13.29 13.05 4.99
CA SER A 561 -13.62 13.94 3.88
C SER A 561 -14.16 15.27 4.42
N ALA A 562 -13.94 16.35 3.67
CA ALA A 562 -14.52 17.65 3.96
C ALA A 562 -14.91 18.34 2.64
N VAL A 563 -16.06 19.00 2.63
CA VAL A 563 -16.62 19.68 1.44
C VAL A 563 -16.74 21.20 1.61
N GLU A 564 -16.37 21.72 2.77
CA GLU A 564 -16.43 23.14 3.11
C GLU A 564 -15.09 23.65 3.66
N GLU A 565 -14.75 24.90 3.35
CA GLU A 565 -13.49 25.53 3.80
C GLU A 565 -13.40 25.66 5.34
N GLY A 566 -14.54 25.87 6.02
CA GLY A 566 -14.62 26.03 7.47
C GLY A 566 -14.12 24.78 8.23
N PRO A 567 -14.73 23.61 8.03
CA PRO A 567 -14.25 22.33 8.56
C PRO A 567 -12.77 22.05 8.24
N ILE A 568 -12.31 22.37 7.03
CA ILE A 568 -10.90 22.12 6.64
C ILE A 568 -9.93 22.94 7.49
N ALA A 569 -10.24 24.21 7.74
CA ALA A 569 -9.41 25.05 8.60
C ALA A 569 -9.31 24.46 10.02
N LEU A 570 -10.43 23.95 10.56
CA LEU A 570 -10.46 23.24 11.84
C LEU A 570 -9.57 21.99 11.79
N TYR A 571 -9.75 21.11 10.81
CA TYR A 571 -8.99 19.86 10.72
C TYR A 571 -7.49 20.10 10.58
N LYS A 572 -7.08 21.06 9.75
CA LYS A 572 -5.68 21.50 9.64
C LYS A 572 -5.13 22.04 10.96
N SER A 573 -5.93 22.80 11.71
CA SER A 573 -5.51 23.32 13.02
C SER A 573 -5.27 22.22 14.06
N VAL A 574 -5.95 21.07 13.91
CA VAL A 574 -5.74 19.87 14.74
C VAL A 574 -4.53 19.06 14.27
N GLY A 575 -4.09 19.25 13.02
CA GLY A 575 -2.88 18.63 12.44
C GLY A 575 -3.15 17.66 11.29
N PHE A 576 -4.36 17.66 10.73
CA PHE A 576 -4.64 16.88 9.52
C PHE A 576 -3.95 17.49 8.30
N ASP A 577 -3.36 16.64 7.48
CA ASP A 577 -2.79 16.99 6.18
C ASP A 577 -3.80 16.69 5.07
N VAL A 578 -3.88 17.57 4.06
CA VAL A 578 -4.64 17.29 2.84
C VAL A 578 -3.81 16.33 1.99
N VAL A 579 -4.33 15.12 1.77
CA VAL A 579 -3.67 14.09 0.98
C VAL A 579 -4.19 14.01 -0.45
N ASP A 580 -5.44 14.45 -0.66
CA ASP A 580 -6.03 14.58 -2.00
C ASP A 580 -7.10 15.68 -2.02
N GLU A 581 -7.38 16.22 -3.20
CA GLU A 581 -8.47 17.16 -3.43
C GLU A 581 -9.06 16.99 -4.82
N GLY A 582 -10.36 17.19 -4.92
CA GLY A 582 -11.10 17.06 -6.17
C GLY A 582 -12.45 17.72 -6.09
N ASP A 583 -13.25 17.50 -7.13
CA ASP A 583 -14.65 17.89 -7.13
C ASP A 583 -15.49 16.64 -6.91
N GLU A 584 -16.23 16.61 -5.82
CA GLU A 584 -17.29 15.65 -5.59
C GLU A 584 -18.46 15.95 -6.51
N ILE A 585 -18.73 15.00 -7.40
CA ILE A 585 -19.84 15.02 -8.34
C ILE A 585 -20.93 14.13 -7.75
N GLN A 586 -22.03 14.75 -7.36
CA GLN A 586 -23.23 14.07 -6.89
C GLN A 586 -24.33 14.18 -7.93
N VAL A 587 -24.99 13.06 -8.21
CA VAL A 587 -26.13 13.02 -9.13
C VAL A 587 -27.24 12.25 -8.47
N LEU A 588 -28.39 12.90 -8.32
CA LEU A 588 -29.59 12.25 -7.83
C LEU A 588 -30.19 11.42 -8.97
N GLY A 589 -30.30 10.12 -8.76
CA GLY A 589 -31.05 9.23 -9.63
C GLY A 589 -32.54 9.60 -9.69
N PRO A 590 -33.28 9.04 -10.65
CA PRO A 590 -34.72 9.27 -10.75
C PRO A 590 -35.42 8.91 -9.43
N GLU A 591 -36.49 9.63 -9.09
CA GLU A 591 -37.31 9.22 -7.94
C GLU A 591 -37.84 7.81 -8.21
N PRO A 592 -37.83 6.91 -7.20
CA PRO A 592 -38.46 5.61 -7.36
C PRO A 592 -39.89 5.83 -7.80
N GLU A 593 -40.33 5.14 -8.86
CA GLU A 593 -41.76 5.09 -9.17
C GLU A 593 -42.46 4.66 -7.87
N GLN A 594 -43.39 5.50 -7.39
CA GLN A 594 -44.20 5.16 -6.22
C GLN A 594 -44.99 3.89 -6.56
N LEU A 595 -44.46 2.74 -6.16
CA LEU A 595 -45.13 1.44 -6.27
C LEU A 595 -46.32 1.36 -5.34
#